data_AF-A0A3L7WSF4-F1
#
_entry.id   AF-A0A3L7WSF4-F1
#
_cell.length_a   1.000
_cell.length_b   1.000
_cell.length_c   1.000
_cell.angle_alpha   90.00
_cell.angle_beta   90.00
_cell.angle_gamma   90.00
#
_symmetry.space_group_name_H-M   'P 1'
#
loop_
_entity.id
_entity.type
_entity.pdbx_description
1 polymer ?
#
loop_
_entity_poly.entity_id
_entity_poly.type
_entity_poly.pdbx_seq_one_letter_code
_entity_poly.pdbx_strand_id
1 'polypeptide(L)'
;ENGLPDRNDDQRPRWLVAHLAALQRAIASGCDVRGYFHWTLVDNFEWAEGWGLRFGLFALNPATQERAPRPSAGVYAAIAKANAIPQALLAQYIQETTQ
;
A
#
# COMPACT_ATOMS: atom_id res chain seq x y z
N GLU A 1 7.51 -6.60 5.63
CA GLU A 1 6.12 -6.10 5.73
C GLU A 1 6.13 -4.58 5.77
N ASN A 2 5.17 -3.93 5.13
CA ASN A 2 4.98 -2.48 5.18
C ASN A 2 3.51 -2.16 4.93
N GLY A 3 2.91 -1.30 5.76
CA GLY A 3 1.48 -1.02 5.76
C GLY A 3 1.15 0.19 6.63
N LEU A 4 -0.07 0.71 6.49
CA LEU A 4 -0.59 1.83 7.26
C LEU A 4 -2.03 1.52 7.71
N PRO A 5 -2.37 1.65 9.01
CA PRO A 5 -3.75 1.55 9.45
C PRO A 5 -4.49 2.82 8.99
N ASP A 6 -5.37 2.66 8.02
CA ASP A 6 -6.08 3.75 7.36
C ASP A 6 -7.46 3.24 6.91
N ARG A 7 -8.50 3.59 7.68
CA ARG A 7 -9.85 3.11 7.45
C ARG A 7 -10.44 3.67 6.14
N ASN A 8 -10.16 4.93 5.85
CA ASN A 8 -10.81 5.68 4.77
C ASN A 8 -10.01 5.65 3.47
N ASP A 9 -8.79 5.12 3.51
CA ASP A 9 -7.89 4.98 2.37
C ASP A 9 -7.43 6.33 1.77
N ASP A 10 -7.39 7.37 2.59
CA ASP A 10 -6.98 8.72 2.17
C ASP A 10 -5.46 8.92 2.22
N GLN A 11 -4.73 8.04 2.89
CA GLN A 11 -3.28 8.10 3.07
C GLN A 11 -2.56 6.89 2.48
N ARG A 12 -3.17 5.68 2.57
CA ARG A 12 -2.56 4.43 2.12
C ARG A 12 -2.08 4.47 0.66
N PRO A 13 -2.81 5.03 -0.32
CA PRO A 13 -2.31 5.14 -1.70
C PRO A 13 -0.96 5.86 -1.81
N ARG A 14 -0.84 7.03 -1.16
CA ARG A 14 0.40 7.81 -1.14
C ARG A 14 1.51 7.07 -0.40
N TRP A 15 1.18 6.48 0.75
CA TRP A 15 2.12 5.68 1.54
C TRP A 15 2.76 4.57 0.69
N LEU A 16 1.93 3.81 -0.03
CA LEU A 16 2.37 2.71 -0.88
C LEU A 16 3.33 3.19 -1.98
N VAL A 17 2.94 4.23 -2.73
CA VAL A 17 3.77 4.78 -3.81
C VAL A 17 5.09 5.32 -3.27
N ALA A 18 5.07 6.05 -2.15
CA ALA A 18 6.27 6.63 -1.56
C ALA A 18 7.28 5.55 -1.09
N HIS A 19 6.79 4.48 -0.47
CA HIS A 19 7.64 3.40 0.02
C HIS A 19 8.22 2.57 -1.12
N LEU A 20 7.44 2.29 -2.16
CA LEU A 20 7.96 1.59 -3.34
C LEU A 20 8.97 2.46 -4.11
N ALA A 21 8.78 3.77 -4.18
CA ALA A 21 9.77 4.69 -4.77
C ALA A 21 11.07 4.72 -3.93
N ALA A 22 10.97 4.69 -2.60
CA ALA A 22 12.14 4.57 -1.73
C ALA A 22 12.85 3.22 -1.92
N LEU A 23 12.09 2.12 -2.08
CA LEU A 23 12.65 0.80 -2.36
C LEU A 23 13.39 0.77 -3.70
N GLN A 24 12.81 1.38 -4.73
CA GLN A 24 13.46 1.52 -6.03
C GLN A 24 14.79 2.28 -5.92
N ARG A 25 14.85 3.36 -5.14
CA ARG A 25 16.11 4.11 -4.90
C ARG A 25 17.15 3.25 -4.16
N ALA A 26 16.73 2.45 -3.18
CA ALA A 26 17.62 1.54 -2.47
C ALA A 26 18.20 0.47 -3.41
N ILE A 27 17.36 -0.13 -4.26
CA ILE A 27 17.81 -1.09 -5.29
C ILE A 27 18.81 -0.44 -6.25
N ALA A 28 18.50 0.77 -6.73
CA ALA A 28 19.40 1.52 -7.61
C ALA A 28 20.75 1.87 -6.94
N SER A 29 20.76 1.96 -5.61
CA SER A 29 21.97 2.19 -4.80
C SER A 29 22.72 0.90 -4.45
N GLY A 30 22.31 -0.25 -5.01
CA GLY A 30 23.00 -1.54 -4.87
C GLY A 30 22.47 -2.45 -3.76
N CYS A 31 21.37 -2.10 -3.08
CA CYS A 31 20.75 -3.01 -2.12
C CYS A 31 20.07 -4.20 -2.82
N ASP A 32 20.32 -5.42 -2.35
CA ASP A 32 19.72 -6.63 -2.90
C ASP A 32 18.30 -6.87 -2.36
N VAL A 33 17.31 -6.17 -2.92
CA VAL A 33 15.89 -6.34 -2.57
C VAL A 33 15.16 -7.11 -3.67
N ARG A 34 14.49 -8.20 -3.29
CA ARG A 34 13.83 -9.13 -4.23
C ARG A 34 12.32 -9.03 -4.30
N GLY A 35 11.68 -8.32 -3.39
CA GLY A 35 10.24 -8.23 -3.36
C GLY A 35 9.71 -7.28 -2.29
N TYR A 36 8.44 -6.92 -2.46
CA TYR A 36 7.68 -6.12 -1.53
C TYR A 36 6.35 -6.81 -1.23
N PHE A 37 6.09 -7.04 0.05
CA PHE A 37 4.85 -7.63 0.53
C PHE A 37 4.14 -6.63 1.44
N HIS A 38 2.95 -6.20 1.00
CA HIS A 38 2.13 -5.24 1.72
C HIS A 38 1.45 -5.90 2.92
N TRP A 39 1.43 -5.20 4.05
CA TRP A 39 0.62 -5.55 5.20
C TRP A 39 -0.65 -4.68 5.17
N THR A 40 -1.80 -5.17 4.73
CA THR A 40 -2.16 -6.56 4.35
C THR A 40 -3.04 -6.58 3.09
N LEU A 41 -3.33 -7.79 2.58
CA LEU A 41 -4.34 -7.91 1.53
C LEU A 41 -5.74 -7.53 2.04
N VAL A 42 -6.16 -8.06 3.19
CA VAL A 42 -7.50 -7.89 3.77
C VAL A 42 -7.35 -7.45 5.21
N ASP A 43 -8.24 -6.58 5.70
CA ASP A 43 -8.30 -6.24 7.12
C ASP A 43 -8.28 -7.49 7.99
N ASN A 44 -7.46 -7.48 9.03
CA ASN A 44 -7.24 -8.60 9.95
C ASN A 44 -7.51 -8.17 11.40
N PHE A 45 -7.54 -9.17 12.29
CA PHE A 45 -7.50 -8.96 13.73
C PHE A 45 -6.07 -8.58 14.14
N GLU A 46 -5.90 -7.40 14.74
CA GLU A 46 -4.60 -6.82 15.09
C GLU A 46 -4.33 -6.95 16.59
N TRP A 47 -4.15 -8.18 17.05
CA TRP A 47 -3.74 -8.50 18.43
C TRP A 47 -4.59 -7.79 19.50
N ALA A 48 -3.94 -7.03 20.40
CA ALA A 48 -4.63 -6.30 21.47
C ALA A 48 -5.58 -5.21 20.95
N GLU A 49 -5.33 -4.68 19.75
CA GLU A 49 -6.17 -3.66 19.10
C GLU A 49 -7.41 -4.28 18.42
N GLY A 50 -7.48 -5.62 18.38
CA GLY A 50 -8.56 -6.39 17.81
C GLY A 50 -8.92 -5.94 16.39
N TRP A 51 -10.21 -5.69 16.15
CA TRP A 51 -10.69 -5.18 14.86
C TRP A 51 -10.77 -3.65 14.83
N GLY A 52 -9.94 -2.90 15.56
CA GLY A 52 -9.95 -1.43 15.50
C GLY A 52 -9.19 -0.87 14.29
N LEU A 53 -8.00 -1.42 14.06
CA LEU A 53 -7.08 -1.01 13.00
C LEU A 53 -7.45 -1.66 11.65
N ARG A 54 -7.24 -0.92 10.57
CA ARG A 54 -7.66 -1.28 9.23
C ARG A 54 -6.47 -1.16 8.30
N PHE A 55 -5.75 -2.25 8.09
CA PHE A 55 -4.52 -2.28 7.28
C PHE A 55 -4.75 -2.71 5.83
N GLY A 56 -5.86 -3.40 5.55
CA GLY A 56 -6.04 -4.12 4.30
C GLY A 56 -6.15 -3.22 3.08
N LEU A 57 -5.66 -3.69 1.94
CA LEU A 57 -6.08 -3.19 0.63
C LEU A 57 -7.58 -3.44 0.38
N PHE A 58 -8.14 -4.47 1.03
CA PHE A 58 -9.55 -4.78 1.04
C PHE A 58 -10.13 -4.60 2.45
N ALA A 59 -11.24 -3.87 2.52
CA ALA A 59 -12.06 -3.83 3.73
C ALA A 59 -12.71 -5.19 3.96
N LEU A 60 -12.76 -5.66 5.21
CA LEU A 60 -13.46 -6.88 5.61
C LEU A 60 -14.59 -6.55 6.57
N ASN A 61 -15.78 -7.10 6.32
CA ASN A 61 -16.81 -7.24 7.34
C ASN A 61 -16.59 -8.58 8.09
N PRO A 62 -16.19 -8.57 9.38
CA PRO A 62 -15.90 -9.81 10.10
C PRO A 62 -17.13 -10.71 10.30
N ALA A 63 -18.33 -10.14 10.35
CA ALA A 63 -19.57 -10.88 10.56
C ALA A 63 -20.05 -11.59 9.28
N THR A 64 -19.99 -10.91 8.13
CA THR A 64 -20.48 -11.46 6.84
C THR A 64 -19.38 -12.06 5.98
N GLN A 65 -18.11 -11.81 6.32
CA GLN A 65 -16.94 -12.16 5.50
C GLN A 65 -16.91 -11.47 4.12
N GLU A 66 -17.71 -10.45 3.89
CA GLU A 66 -17.66 -9.67 2.65
C GLU A 66 -16.36 -8.87 2.56
N ARG A 67 -15.76 -8.83 1.36
CA ARG A 67 -14.57 -8.04 1.07
C ARG A 67 -14.92 -6.96 0.05
N ALA A 68 -14.50 -5.73 0.32
CA ALA A 68 -14.64 -4.61 -0.61
C ALA A 68 -13.27 -4.00 -0.91
N PRO A 69 -12.88 -3.82 -2.18
CA PRO A 69 -11.61 -3.19 -2.52
C PRO A 69 -11.61 -1.73 -2.08
N ARG A 70 -10.49 -1.28 -1.51
CA ARG A 70 -10.20 0.15 -1.33
C ARG A 70 -9.47 0.71 -2.56
N PRO A 71 -9.46 2.03 -2.79
CA PRO A 71 -8.70 2.65 -3.89
C PRO A 71 -7.24 2.18 -4.00
N SER A 72 -6.56 2.00 -2.87
CA SER A 72 -5.19 1.49 -2.75
C SER A 72 -5.00 0.09 -3.32
N ALA A 73 -6.04 -0.76 -3.34
CA ALA A 73 -5.98 -2.06 -4.02
C ALA A 73 -5.74 -1.88 -5.53
N GLY A 74 -6.39 -0.87 -6.14
CA GLY A 74 -6.19 -0.51 -7.54
C GLY A 74 -4.78 0.03 -7.80
N VAL A 75 -4.25 0.85 -6.87
CA VAL A 75 -2.86 1.36 -6.95
C VAL A 75 -1.85 0.22 -6.86
N TYR A 76 -2.01 -0.69 -5.89
CA TYR A 76 -1.15 -1.86 -5.73
C TYR A 76 -1.19 -2.76 -6.97
N ALA A 77 -2.39 -3.04 -7.49
CA ALA A 77 -2.58 -3.85 -8.68
C ALA A 77 -1.93 -3.23 -9.92
N ALA A 78 -2.07 -1.91 -10.12
CA ALA A 78 -1.45 -1.20 -11.23
C ALA A 78 0.08 -1.30 -11.19
N ILE A 79 0.68 -1.10 -10.02
CA ILE A 79 2.14 -1.18 -9.84
C ILE A 79 2.64 -2.62 -10.04
N ALA A 80 2.00 -3.60 -9.40
CA ALA A 80 2.39 -5.00 -9.50
C ALA A 80 2.26 -5.53 -10.94
N LYS A 81 1.18 -5.19 -11.65
CA LYS A 81 0.95 -5.59 -13.04
C LYS A 81 1.96 -4.95 -14.00
N ALA A 82 2.33 -3.69 -13.76
CA ALA A 82 3.33 -3.00 -14.56
C ALA A 82 4.77 -3.42 -14.22
N ASN A 83 4.99 -4.07 -13.07
CA ASN A 83 6.30 -4.29 -12.46
C ASN A 83 7.15 -2.99 -12.41
N ALA A 84 6.48 -1.86 -12.20
CA ALA A 84 7.03 -0.53 -12.18
C ALA A 84 6.01 0.41 -11.54
N ILE A 85 6.45 1.57 -11.04
CA ILE A 85 5.53 2.61 -10.57
C ILE A 85 5.10 3.43 -11.80
N PRO A 86 3.82 3.40 -12.23
CA PRO A 86 3.36 4.20 -13.35
C PRO A 86 3.57 5.70 -13.09
N GLN A 87 4.01 6.45 -14.10
CA GLN A 87 4.28 7.88 -13.97
C GLN A 87 3.06 8.68 -13.50
N ALA A 88 1.85 8.29 -13.91
CA ALA A 88 0.62 8.91 -13.45
C ALA A 88 0.43 8.78 -11.92
N LEU A 89 0.80 7.64 -11.32
CA LEU A 89 0.72 7.43 -9.88
C LEU A 89 1.80 8.23 -9.12
N LEU A 90 3.00 8.37 -9.69
CA LEU A 90 4.02 9.27 -9.16
C LEU A 90 3.52 10.71 -9.15
N ALA A 91 3.05 11.22 -10.28
CA ALA A 91 2.54 12.58 -10.40
C ALA A 91 1.34 12.85 -9.46
N GLN A 92 0.47 11.86 -9.28
CA GLN A 92 -0.70 11.98 -8.41
C GLN A 92 -0.35 12.02 -6.92
N TYR A 93 0.59 11.18 -6.47
CA TYR A 93 0.80 10.94 -5.04
C TYR A 93 2.12 11.48 -4.48
N ILE A 94 3.11 11.67 -5.33
CA ILE A 94 4.43 12.19 -4.99
C ILE A 94 4.57 13.52 -5.72
N GLN A 95 4.05 14.59 -5.15
CA GLN A 95 4.43 15.92 -5.62
C GLN A 95 5.91 16.10 -5.28
N GLU A 96 6.74 16.28 -6.32
CA GLU A 96 8.14 16.64 -6.14
C GLU A 96 8.20 17.89 -5.28
N THR A 97 8.64 17.75 -4.04
CA THR A 97 9.15 18.91 -3.32
C THR A 97 10.50 19.18 -3.95
N THR A 98 10.52 20.09 -4.94
CA THR A 98 11.76 20.71 -5.39
C THR A 98 12.39 21.35 -4.14
N GLN A 99 13.44 20.74 -3.63
CA GLN A 99 14.43 21.44 -2.80
C GLN A 99 15.52 21.96 -3.72
#